data_AF-A0A8R1XVI7-F1
#
_entry.id   AF-A0A8R1XVI7-F1
#
_cell.length_a   1.000
_cell.length_b   1.000
_cell.length_c   1.000
_cell.angle_alpha   90.00
_cell.angle_beta   90.00
_cell.angle_gamma   90.00
#
_symmetry.space_group_name_H-M   'P 1'
#
loop_
_entity.id
_entity.type
_entity.pdbx_description
1 polymer ?
#
loop_
_entity_poly.entity_id
_entity_poly.type
_entity_poly.pdbx_seq_one_letter_code
_entity_poly.pdbx_strand_id
1 'polypeptide(L)'
;MMVGVVRRSSLLPDGRTYQAVKSSDYHHLESIQAKRRNSSPAGGTVVTASGTGANTPVIAIDGKIEQAMDLVKTHLMFAVREEVDVLRAKIMELEATILQLEAENAILREHVPVEILNKLSLQATPTNSTATTSAV
;
A
#
# COMPACT_ATOMS: atom_id res chain seq x y z
N MET A 1 -0.85 -31.85 31.95
CA MET A 1 0.01 -31.26 30.90
C MET A 1 -0.69 -29.99 30.43
N MET A 2 -0.19 -28.79 30.79
CA MET A 2 -0.82 -27.52 30.40
C MET A 2 -0.49 -27.22 28.94
N VAL A 3 -1.50 -27.23 28.08
CA VAL A 3 -1.40 -26.81 26.69
C VAL A 3 -1.38 -25.28 26.68
N GLY A 4 -0.19 -24.69 26.56
CA GLY A 4 -0.04 -23.24 26.45
C GLY A 4 -0.57 -22.77 25.10
N VAL A 5 -1.64 -21.99 25.09
CA VAL A 5 -2.16 -21.33 23.89
C VAL A 5 -1.15 -20.28 23.45
N VAL A 6 -0.33 -20.60 22.45
CA VAL A 6 0.59 -19.64 21.83
C VAL A 6 -0.24 -18.58 21.13
N ARG A 7 -0.40 -17.40 21.75
CA ARG A 7 -0.82 -16.19 21.05
C ARG A 7 0.27 -15.85 20.04
N ARG A 8 0.12 -16.32 18.79
CA ARG A 8 0.90 -15.78 17.68
C ARG A 8 0.41 -14.35 17.48
N SER A 9 1.15 -13.39 18.03
CA SER A 9 1.07 -12.02 17.51
C SER A 9 1.39 -12.09 16.01
N SER A 10 0.55 -11.50 15.17
CA SER A 10 0.79 -11.38 13.73
C SER A 10 1.96 -10.43 13.49
N LEU A 11 3.16 -10.97 13.71
CA LEU A 11 4.41 -10.34 13.37
C LEU A 11 4.63 -10.58 11.89
N LEU A 12 4.88 -9.51 11.15
CA LEU A 12 5.50 -9.58 9.84
C LEU A 12 6.85 -10.34 9.95
N PRO A 13 7.34 -10.94 8.86
CA PRO A 13 8.61 -11.69 8.85
C PRO A 13 9.79 -10.92 9.47
N ASP A 14 9.79 -9.59 9.36
CA ASP A 14 10.83 -8.70 9.92
C ASP A 14 10.62 -8.37 11.41
N GLY A 15 9.74 -9.07 12.11
CA GLY A 15 9.46 -8.86 13.54
C GLY A 15 8.69 -7.59 13.86
N ARG A 16 8.17 -6.88 12.85
CA ARG A 16 7.27 -5.73 13.04
C ARG A 16 5.84 -6.22 13.21
N THR A 17 5.11 -5.69 14.18
CA THR A 17 3.66 -5.90 14.28
C THR A 17 2.97 -5.12 13.18
N TYR A 18 1.93 -5.68 12.57
CA TYR A 18 1.00 -4.88 11.74
C TYR A 18 0.43 -3.75 12.60
N GLN A 19 0.93 -2.54 12.42
CA GLN A 19 0.40 -1.38 13.12
C GLN A 19 -0.95 -1.06 12.49
N ALA A 20 -2.03 -1.22 13.26
CA ALA A 20 -3.35 -0.82 12.80
C ALA A 20 -3.34 0.69 12.52
N VAL A 21 -3.52 1.07 11.26
CA VAL A 21 -3.67 2.46 10.85
C VAL A 21 -4.85 3.03 11.63
N LYS A 22 -4.61 4.07 12.44
CA LYS A 22 -5.67 4.63 13.27
C LYS A 22 -6.55 5.52 12.39
N SER A 23 -7.87 5.48 12.64
CA SER A 23 -8.81 6.38 11.95
C SER A 23 -8.44 7.86 12.12
N SER A 24 -7.68 8.23 13.17
CA SER A 24 -7.21 9.60 13.40
C SER A 24 -6.25 10.10 12.33
N ASP A 25 -5.49 9.21 11.68
CA ASP A 25 -4.47 9.62 10.71
C ASP A 25 -5.11 10.22 9.45
N TYR A 26 -6.36 9.85 9.14
CA TYR A 26 -7.15 10.46 8.06
C TYR A 26 -7.59 11.90 8.38
N HIS A 27 -7.74 12.29 9.66
CA HIS A 27 -8.23 13.62 10.03
C HIS A 27 -7.18 14.73 9.92
N HIS A 28 -5.88 14.42 9.92
CA HIS A 28 -4.86 15.46 9.83
C HIS A 28 -4.97 16.29 8.54
N LEU A 29 -5.40 15.66 7.44
CA LEU A 29 -5.65 16.31 6.15
C LEU A 29 -6.80 17.33 6.20
N GLU A 30 -7.80 17.12 7.04
CA GLU A 30 -8.98 18.00 7.15
C GLU A 30 -8.63 19.34 7.81
N SER A 31 -7.70 19.32 8.77
CA SER A 31 -7.26 20.52 9.50
C SER A 31 -6.54 21.54 8.60
N ILE A 32 -5.85 21.08 7.55
CA ILE A 32 -5.15 21.95 6.59
C ILE A 32 -6.16 22.74 5.75
N GLN A 33 -7.29 22.13 5.39
CA GLN A 33 -8.35 22.78 4.59
C GLN A 33 -9.05 23.88 5.38
N ALA A 34 -9.29 23.67 6.68
CA ALA A 34 -9.96 24.65 7.54
C ALA A 34 -9.19 25.98 7.66
N LYS A 35 -7.88 25.99 7.41
CA LYS A 35 -7.03 27.19 7.55
C LYS A 35 -7.17 28.20 6.40
N ARG A 36 -7.75 27.83 5.25
CA ARG A 36 -7.84 28.70 4.07
C ARG A 36 -9.00 29.70 4.08
N ARG A 37 -10.00 29.56 4.97
CA ARG A 37 -11.19 30.43 4.97
C ARG A 37 -11.01 31.83 5.57
N ASN A 38 -9.79 32.30 5.85
CA ASN A 38 -9.61 33.61 6.53
C ASN A 38 -8.81 34.67 5.76
N SER A 39 -8.63 34.53 4.44
CA SER A 39 -8.13 35.63 3.60
C SER A 39 -9.28 36.27 2.82
N SER A 40 -9.84 37.33 3.40
CA SER A 40 -10.78 38.24 2.73
C SER A 40 -10.09 38.89 1.52
N PRO A 41 -10.63 38.77 0.29
CA PRO A 41 -10.12 39.49 -0.87
C PRO A 41 -10.64 40.93 -0.83
N ALA A 42 -9.95 41.79 -0.09
CA ALA A 42 -10.16 43.22 -0.17
C ALA A 42 -9.40 43.78 -1.37
N GLY A 43 -10.12 44.16 -2.42
CA GLY A 43 -9.64 45.10 -3.44
C GLY A 43 -9.24 44.47 -4.77
N GLY A 44 -9.98 44.82 -5.83
CA GLY A 44 -9.62 44.46 -7.20
C GLY A 44 -10.76 44.68 -8.18
N THR A 45 -10.98 45.94 -8.52
CA THR A 45 -11.92 46.51 -9.50
C THR A 45 -12.31 45.60 -10.67
N VAL A 46 -13.62 45.48 -10.87
CA VAL A 46 -14.30 44.98 -12.08
C VAL A 46 -13.86 45.78 -13.32
N VAL A 47 -13.06 45.18 -14.19
CA VAL A 47 -12.91 45.63 -15.58
C VAL A 47 -13.90 44.86 -16.43
N THR A 48 -15.00 45.53 -16.74
CA THR A 48 -16.04 45.11 -17.67
C THR A 48 -15.50 45.11 -19.09
N ALA A 49 -15.11 43.95 -19.61
CA ALA A 49 -14.89 43.73 -21.04
C ALA A 49 -16.06 42.93 -21.61
N SER A 50 -16.86 43.62 -22.43
CA SER A 50 -17.72 43.14 -23.53
C SER A 50 -17.72 41.61 -23.73
N GLY A 51 -18.81 40.86 -23.54
CA GLY A 51 -20.14 41.15 -24.06
C GLY A 51 -20.53 40.17 -25.17
N THR A 52 -20.35 38.86 -24.98
CA THR A 52 -21.00 37.81 -25.80
C THR A 52 -21.23 36.55 -24.99
N GLY A 53 -22.36 36.52 -24.28
CA GLY A 53 -23.38 35.48 -24.46
C GLY A 53 -22.97 34.01 -24.42
N ALA A 54 -22.18 33.58 -23.45
CA ALA A 54 -22.29 32.23 -22.91
C ALA A 54 -21.81 32.32 -21.47
N ASN A 55 -22.59 31.77 -20.55
CA ASN A 55 -22.27 31.68 -19.14
C ASN A 55 -21.08 30.72 -18.93
N THR A 56 -19.94 30.95 -19.58
CA THR A 56 -18.67 30.42 -19.11
C THR A 56 -18.49 31.07 -17.76
N PRO A 57 -18.69 30.36 -16.63
CA PRO A 57 -18.21 30.89 -15.38
C PRO A 57 -16.75 31.19 -15.65
N VAL A 58 -16.36 32.46 -15.57
CA VAL A 58 -14.96 32.83 -15.51
C VAL A 58 -14.51 32.28 -14.16
N ILE A 59 -14.24 30.98 -14.13
CA ILE A 59 -13.64 30.31 -13.00
C ILE A 59 -12.28 30.96 -12.92
N ALA A 60 -12.11 31.82 -11.92
CA ALA A 60 -10.85 32.44 -11.61
C ALA A 60 -9.77 31.37 -11.55
N ILE A 61 -8.52 31.74 -11.81
CA ILE A 61 -7.39 30.80 -11.83
C ILE A 61 -7.38 29.92 -10.56
N ASP A 62 -7.71 30.50 -9.41
CA ASP A 62 -7.82 29.81 -8.12
C ASP A 62 -8.87 28.67 -8.15
N GLY A 63 -10.06 28.92 -8.68
CA GLY A 63 -11.08 27.87 -8.83
C GLY A 63 -10.69 26.76 -9.81
N LYS A 64 -9.88 27.08 -10.82
CA LYS A 64 -9.32 26.05 -11.73
C LYS A 64 -8.24 25.21 -11.04
N ILE A 65 -7.42 25.83 -10.18
CA ILE A 65 -6.43 25.15 -9.35
C ILE A 65 -7.14 24.21 -8.37
N GLU A 66 -8.19 24.68 -7.70
CA GLU A 66 -8.98 23.87 -6.76
C GLU A 66 -9.61 22.65 -7.45
N GLN A 67 -10.22 22.82 -8.63
CA GLN A 67 -10.75 21.72 -9.43
C GLN A 67 -9.68 20.69 -9.81
N ALA A 68 -8.50 21.15 -10.25
CA ALA A 68 -7.40 20.26 -10.57
C ALA A 68 -6.93 19.46 -9.34
N MET A 69 -6.86 20.10 -8.17
CA MET A 69 -6.51 19.42 -6.92
C MET A 69 -7.54 18.37 -6.52
N ASP A 70 -8.84 18.63 -6.68
CA ASP A 70 -9.89 17.65 -6.36
C ASP A 70 -9.90 16.47 -7.33
N LEU A 71 -9.60 16.70 -8.61
CA LEU A 71 -9.40 15.62 -9.58
C LEU A 71 -8.20 14.75 -9.20
N VAL A 72 -7.06 15.36 -8.85
CA VAL A 72 -5.86 14.63 -8.40
C VAL A 72 -6.15 13.86 -7.11
N LYS A 73 -6.82 14.47 -6.13
CA LYS A 73 -7.21 13.81 -4.87
C LYS A 73 -8.10 12.59 -5.13
N THR A 74 -9.09 12.74 -6.00
CA THR A 74 -9.99 11.67 -6.40
C THR A 74 -9.24 10.55 -7.10
N HIS A 75 -8.40 10.89 -8.07
CA HIS A 75 -7.57 9.92 -8.80
C HIS A 75 -6.64 9.14 -7.87
N LEU A 76 -5.93 9.82 -6.98
CA LEU A 76 -5.05 9.18 -5.99
C LEU A 76 -5.84 8.31 -5.01
N MET A 77 -7.02 8.74 -4.59
CA MET A 77 -7.86 7.95 -3.70
C MET A 77 -8.26 6.62 -4.34
N PHE A 78 -8.63 6.63 -5.61
CA PHE A 78 -8.95 5.40 -6.34
C PHE A 78 -7.71 4.53 -6.57
N ALA A 79 -6.62 5.12 -7.08
CA ALA A 79 -5.38 4.39 -7.35
C ALA A 79 -4.83 3.72 -6.08
N VAL A 80 -4.79 4.43 -4.95
CA VAL A 80 -4.29 3.87 -3.68
C VAL A 80 -5.20 2.75 -3.17
N ARG A 81 -6.54 2.88 -3.31
CA ARG A 81 -7.45 1.80 -2.93
C ARG A 81 -7.22 0.55 -3.77
N GLU A 82 -7.10 0.71 -5.07
CA GLU A 82 -6.84 -0.40 -6.00
C GLU A 82 -5.51 -1.10 -5.67
N GLU A 83 -4.43 -0.34 -5.49
CA GLU A 83 -3.13 -0.89 -5.10
C GLU A 83 -3.21 -1.67 -3.77
N VAL A 84 -3.93 -1.15 -2.77
CA VAL A 84 -4.12 -1.84 -1.48
C VAL A 84 -4.92 -3.14 -1.66
N ASP A 85 -5.95 -3.16 -2.49
CA ASP A 85 -6.77 -4.34 -2.74
C ASP A 85 -5.97 -5.42 -3.49
N VAL A 86 -5.17 -5.03 -4.49
CA VAL A 86 -4.24 -5.94 -5.19
C VAL A 86 -3.21 -6.53 -4.24
N LEU A 87 -2.59 -5.70 -3.38
CA LEU A 87 -1.63 -6.16 -2.39
C LEU A 87 -2.26 -7.12 -1.38
N ARG A 88 -3.47 -6.82 -0.89
CA ARG A 88 -4.21 -7.71 0.02
C ARG A 88 -4.54 -9.04 -0.63
N ALA A 89 -4.98 -9.03 -1.89
CA ALA A 89 -5.23 -10.26 -2.64
C ALA A 89 -3.95 -11.10 -2.77
N LYS A 90 -2.82 -10.46 -3.07
CA LYS A 90 -1.53 -11.16 -3.19
C LYS A 90 -1.06 -11.75 -1.87
N ILE A 91 -1.23 -11.01 -0.77
CA ILE A 91 -0.91 -11.51 0.57
C ILE A 91 -1.74 -12.74 0.89
N MET A 92 -3.06 -12.71 0.67
CA MET A 92 -3.94 -13.86 0.93
C MET A 92 -3.57 -15.09 0.08
N GLU A 93 -3.24 -14.90 -1.21
CA GLU A 93 -2.79 -15.99 -2.09
C GLU A 93 -1.48 -16.62 -1.59
N LEU A 94 -0.51 -15.79 -1.21
CA LEU A 94 0.78 -16.27 -0.70
C LEU A 94 0.62 -16.96 0.64
N GLU A 95 -0.21 -16.44 1.55
CA GLU A 95 -0.51 -17.10 2.83
C GLU A 95 -1.20 -18.46 2.63
N ALA A 96 -2.17 -18.55 1.70
CA ALA A 96 -2.81 -19.81 1.35
C ALA A 96 -1.80 -20.82 0.78
N THR A 97 -0.90 -20.37 -0.09
CA THR A 97 0.17 -21.19 -0.67
C THR A 97 1.13 -21.68 0.41
N ILE A 98 1.54 -20.81 1.35
CA ILE A 98 2.40 -21.19 2.47
C ILE A 98 1.72 -22.25 3.33
N LEU A 99 0.45 -22.07 3.70
CA LEU A 99 -0.28 -23.05 4.51
C LEU A 99 -0.39 -24.41 3.80
N GLN A 100 -0.65 -24.41 2.49
CA GLN A 100 -0.68 -25.63 1.68
C GLN A 100 0.69 -26.32 1.67
N LEU A 101 1.77 -25.56 1.41
CA LEU A 101 3.13 -26.10 1.41
C LEU A 101 3.58 -26.56 2.79
N GLU A 102 3.16 -25.90 3.88
CA GLU A 102 3.44 -26.33 5.25
C GLU A 102 2.75 -27.66 5.56
N ALA A 103 1.49 -27.82 5.15
CA ALA A 103 0.77 -29.09 5.30
C ALA A 103 1.39 -30.22 4.47
N GLU A 104 1.76 -29.96 3.22
CA GLU A 104 2.45 -30.92 2.37
C GLU A 104 3.81 -31.31 2.94
N ASN A 105 4.63 -30.32 3.36
CA ASN A 105 5.92 -30.58 3.97
C ASN A 105 5.82 -31.35 5.29
N ALA A 106 4.76 -31.14 6.07
CA ALA A 106 4.53 -31.91 7.30
C ALA A 106 4.31 -33.40 6.98
N ILE A 107 3.45 -33.70 6.01
CA ILE A 107 3.18 -35.06 5.55
C ILE A 107 4.44 -35.71 4.96
N LEU A 108 5.15 -34.99 4.08
CA LEU A 108 6.40 -35.48 3.48
C LEU A 108 7.45 -35.79 4.56
N ARG A 109 7.60 -34.93 5.58
CA ARG A 109 8.54 -35.17 6.69
C ARG A 109 8.15 -36.37 7.56
N GLU A 110 6.86 -36.68 7.69
CA GLU A 110 6.39 -37.86 8.44
C GLU A 110 6.70 -39.17 7.71
N HIS A 111 6.62 -39.17 6.38
CA HIS A 111 6.79 -40.38 5.56
C HIS A 111 8.19 -40.59 4.98
N VAL A 112 9.04 -39.55 4.97
CA VAL A 112 10.41 -39.64 4.45
C VAL A 112 11.40 -39.99 5.57
N PRO A 113 12.23 -41.04 5.42
CA PRO A 113 13.24 -41.37 6.42
C PRO A 113 14.24 -40.23 6.63
N VAL A 114 14.64 -40.03 7.88
CA VAL A 114 15.51 -38.91 8.32
C VAL A 114 16.82 -38.79 7.53
N GLU A 115 17.35 -39.89 7.00
CA GLU A 115 18.55 -39.89 6.16
C GLU A 115 18.37 -39.11 4.85
N ILE A 116 17.19 -39.22 4.23
CA ILE A 116 16.87 -38.50 2.98
C ILE A 116 16.63 -37.01 3.30
N LEU A 117 15.96 -36.70 4.40
CA LEU A 117 15.76 -35.31 4.87
C LEU A 117 17.10 -34.60 5.10
N ASN A 118 18.08 -35.30 5.68
CA ASN A 118 19.43 -34.77 5.89
C ASN A 118 20.17 -34.48 4.57
N LYS A 119 20.03 -35.34 3.55
CA LYS A 119 20.63 -35.09 2.22
C LYS A 119 20.01 -33.86 1.55
N LEU A 120 18.70 -33.66 1.70
CA LEU A 120 17.99 -32.51 1.12
C LEU A 120 18.39 -31.19 1.79
N SER A 121 18.55 -31.20 3.12
CA SER A 121 19.05 -30.07 3.91
C SER A 121 20.42 -29.57 3.42
N LEU A 122 21.32 -30.49 3.07
CA LEU A 122 22.66 -30.14 2.56
C LEU A 122 22.62 -29.47 1.18
N GLN A 123 21.65 -29.83 0.34
CA GLN A 123 21.51 -29.27 -1.01
C GLN A 123 20.81 -27.90 -1.03
N ALA A 124 20.07 -27.55 0.03
CA ALA A 124 19.32 -26.29 0.10
C ALA A 124 20.19 -25.04 0.37
N THR A 125 21.52 -25.15 0.37
CA THR A 125 22.39 -23.96 0.44
C THR A 125 22.38 -23.25 -0.91
N PRO A 126 21.86 -22.01 -1.00
CA PRO A 126 21.76 -21.31 -2.28
C PRO A 126 23.18 -20.93 -2.73
N THR A 127 23.70 -21.63 -3.74
CA THR A 127 24.85 -21.16 -4.51
C THR A 127 24.37 -20.04 -5.44
N ASN A 128 24.01 -18.89 -4.88
CA ASN A 128 23.91 -17.64 -5.63
C ASN A 128 25.33 -17.13 -5.90
N SER A 129 26.10 -17.90 -6.67
CA SER A 129 27.32 -17.44 -7.30
C SER A 129 26.97 -17.06 -8.73
N THR A 130 26.43 -15.86 -8.90
CA THR A 130 26.41 -15.20 -10.21
C THR A 130 27.86 -14.96 -10.62
N ALA A 131 28.40 -15.89 -11.41
CA ALA A 131 29.72 -15.82 -11.98
C ALA A 131 29.85 -14.54 -12.83
N THR A 132 30.74 -13.65 -12.39
CA THR A 132 31.25 -12.51 -13.16
C THR A 132 31.82 -13.03 -14.48
N THR A 133 31.05 -12.92 -15.56
CA THR A 133 31.57 -13.24 -16.90
C THR A 133 32.31 -12.02 -17.40
N SER A 134 33.61 -12.02 -17.17
CA SER A 134 34.60 -11.21 -17.88
C SER A 134 34.74 -11.77 -19.29
N ALA A 135 34.45 -10.99 -20.33
CA ALA A 135 34.82 -11.33 -21.70
C ALA A 135 34.89 -10.08 -22.58
N VAL A 136 36.13 -9.71 -22.92
CA VAL A 136 36.61 -8.89 -24.06
C VAL A 136 36.37 -7.38 -23.98
#